data_AF-A0A522PZ70-F1
#
_entry.id   AF-A0A522PZ70-F1
#
_cell.length_a   1.000
_cell.length_b   1.000
_cell.length_c   1.000
_cell.angle_alpha   90.00
_cell.angle_beta   90.00
_cell.angle_gamma   90.00
#
_symmetry.space_group_name_H-M   'P 1'
#
loop_
_entity.id
_entity.type
_entity.pdbx_description
1 polymer ?
#
loop_
_entity_poly.entity_id
_entity_poly.type
_entity_poly.pdbx_seq_one_letter_code
_entity_poly.pdbx_strand_id
1 'polypeptide(L)'
;MKPLDDELRELLRRKEPQAGFAERVMSRLETEPPQSTLVQHRSTFFRWPVVRWAVASAVVCIAVFAGIIRQQHQQQMRAQAERATRQAILALRITNQQIDAALERAQRVTVQALDVRKNPKQEME
;
A
#
# COMPACT_ATOMS: atom_id res chain seq x y z
N MET A 1 -34.77 -18.01 -20.46
CA MET A 1 -33.73 -17.01 -20.79
C MET A 1 -34.28 -15.65 -20.38
N LYS A 2 -33.43 -14.68 -20.04
CA LYS A 2 -33.89 -13.41 -19.45
C LYS A 2 -34.54 -12.54 -20.55
N PRO A 3 -35.58 -11.75 -20.25
CA PRO A 3 -36.23 -10.89 -21.24
C PRO A 3 -35.26 -9.90 -21.91
N LEU A 4 -34.21 -9.50 -21.18
CA LEU A 4 -33.14 -8.63 -21.70
C LEU A 4 -32.31 -9.28 -22.83
N ASP A 5 -32.09 -10.59 -22.77
CA ASP A 5 -31.32 -11.30 -23.79
C ASP A 5 -32.09 -11.35 -25.12
N ASP A 6 -33.42 -11.42 -25.05
CA ASP A 6 -34.30 -11.43 -26.21
C ASP A 6 -34.40 -10.03 -26.86
N GLU A 7 -34.50 -8.96 -26.07
CA GLU A 7 -34.46 -7.58 -26.56
C GLU A 7 -33.13 -7.24 -27.27
N LEU A 8 -31.99 -7.66 -26.68
CA LEU A 8 -30.68 -7.46 -27.30
C LEU A 8 -30.54 -8.25 -28.61
N ARG A 9 -31.11 -9.45 -28.66
CA ARG A 9 -31.09 -10.29 -29.86
C ARG A 9 -31.93 -9.70 -30.98
N GLU A 10 -33.03 -9.04 -30.65
CA GLU A 10 -33.87 -8.32 -31.61
C GLU A 10 -33.17 -7.05 -32.13
N LEU A 11 -32.57 -6.26 -31.23
CA LEU A 11 -31.85 -5.02 -31.59
C LEU A 11 -30.57 -5.28 -32.40
N LEU A 12 -29.86 -6.38 -32.11
CA LEU A 12 -28.65 -6.79 -32.82
C LEU A 12 -28.93 -7.69 -34.03
N ARG A 13 -30.21 -7.89 -34.39
CA ARG A 13 -30.57 -8.64 -35.58
C ARG A 13 -29.99 -7.94 -36.80
N ARG A 14 -29.24 -8.70 -37.61
CA ARG A 14 -28.61 -8.20 -38.82
C ARG A 14 -29.67 -7.60 -39.76
N LYS A 15 -29.61 -6.29 -39.95
CA LYS A 15 -30.41 -5.55 -40.92
C LYS A 15 -29.56 -5.33 -42.16
N GLU A 16 -30.05 -5.75 -43.32
CA GLU A 16 -29.33 -5.53 -44.56
C GLU A 16 -29.23 -4.03 -44.86
N PRO A 17 -28.04 -3.54 -45.24
CA PRO A 17 -27.86 -2.14 -45.58
C PRO A 17 -28.63 -1.80 -46.86
N GLN A 18 -28.98 -0.52 -47.01
CA GLN A 18 -29.64 -0.02 -48.22
C GLN A 18 -28.73 -0.21 -49.45
N ALA A 19 -29.33 -0.43 -50.62
CA ALA A 19 -28.59 -0.54 -51.88
C ALA A 19 -27.69 0.70 -52.08
N GLY A 20 -26.41 0.46 -52.39
CA GLY A 20 -25.42 1.53 -52.59
C GLY A 20 -24.82 2.12 -51.30
N PHE A 21 -25.09 1.55 -50.12
CA PHE A 21 -24.46 1.98 -48.85
C PHE A 21 -22.94 1.87 -48.90
N ALA A 22 -22.41 0.73 -49.36
CA ALA A 22 -20.97 0.50 -49.45
C ALA A 22 -20.30 1.54 -50.36
N GLU A 23 -20.89 1.81 -51.53
CA GLU A 23 -20.39 2.81 -52.48
C GLU A 23 -20.35 4.22 -51.88
N ARG A 24 -21.40 4.61 -51.15
CA ARG A 24 -21.47 5.90 -50.46
C ARG A 24 -20.46 6.04 -49.32
N VAL A 25 -20.11 4.94 -48.66
CA VAL A 25 -19.07 4.93 -47.61
C VAL A 25 -17.68 5.05 -48.23
N MET A 26 -17.40 4.26 -49.28
CA MET A 26 -16.11 4.27 -49.96
C MET A 26 -15.83 5.63 -50.62
N SER A 27 -16.81 6.20 -51.31
CA SER A 27 -16.68 7.53 -51.91
C SER A 27 -16.42 8.65 -50.88
N ARG A 28 -16.97 8.54 -49.66
CA ARG A 28 -16.65 9.48 -48.57
C ARG A 28 -15.23 9.32 -48.04
N LEU A 29 -14.74 8.08 -47.93
CA LEU A 29 -13.36 7.81 -47.50
C LEU A 29 -12.32 8.33 -48.49
N GLU A 30 -12.63 8.30 -49.80
CA GLU A 30 -11.73 8.78 -50.85
C GLU A 30 -11.72 10.31 -51.00
N THR A 31 -12.84 10.98 -50.67
CA THR A 31 -12.98 12.44 -50.82
C THR A 31 -12.65 13.23 -49.57
N GLU A 32 -12.53 12.58 -48.41
CA GLU A 32 -12.16 13.24 -47.18
C GLU A 32 -10.63 13.41 -47.13
N PRO A 33 -10.07 14.64 -47.22
CA PRO A 33 -8.65 14.84 -46.90
C PRO A 33 -8.43 14.31 -45.48
N PRO A 34 -7.26 13.71 -45.16
CA PRO A 34 -7.02 13.12 -43.85
C PRO A 34 -7.37 14.18 -42.82
N GLN A 35 -8.51 14.01 -42.13
CA GLN A 35 -8.94 14.97 -41.14
C GLN A 35 -7.75 15.10 -40.21
N SER A 36 -7.19 16.30 -40.16
CA SER A 36 -6.13 16.66 -39.24
C SER A 36 -6.74 16.47 -37.86
N THR A 37 -6.62 15.24 -37.37
CA THR A 37 -7.27 14.79 -36.16
C THR A 37 -6.81 15.72 -35.05
N LEU A 38 -7.70 16.05 -34.11
CA LEU A 38 -7.35 16.81 -32.91
C LEU A 38 -6.08 16.26 -32.22
N VAL A 39 -5.75 15.00 -32.45
CA VAL A 39 -4.53 14.31 -32.02
C VAL A 39 -3.25 14.90 -32.64
N GLN A 40 -3.27 15.29 -33.93
CA GLN A 40 -2.11 15.86 -34.63
C GLN A 40 -1.81 17.31 -34.19
N HIS A 41 -2.85 18.07 -33.83
CA HIS A 41 -2.71 19.44 -33.27
C HIS A 41 -2.20 19.41 -31.82
N ARG A 42 -2.57 18.38 -31.03
CA ARG A 42 -2.02 18.18 -29.66
C ARG A 42 -0.54 17.78 -29.69
N SER A 43 -0.13 16.98 -30.68
CA SER A 43 1.28 16.57 -30.85
C SER A 43 2.21 17.73 -31.20
N THR A 44 1.75 18.69 -32.00
CA THR A 44 2.52 19.89 -32.36
C THR A 44 2.63 20.88 -31.20
N PHE A 45 1.59 21.03 -30.37
CA PHE A 45 1.68 21.81 -29.13
C PHE A 45 2.67 21.21 -28.12
N PHE A 46 2.73 19.88 -28.01
CA PHE A 46 3.67 19.19 -27.11
C PHE A 46 5.13 19.22 -27.60
N ARG A 47 5.35 19.53 -28.88
CA ARG A 47 6.70 19.70 -29.47
C ARG A 47 7.36 21.03 -29.09
N TRP A 48 6.63 21.98 -28.51
CA TRP A 48 7.25 23.24 -28.06
C TRP A 48 8.10 23.01 -26.80
N PRO A 49 9.37 23.48 -26.80
CA PRO A 49 10.29 23.24 -25.69
C PRO A 49 9.76 23.80 -24.37
N VAL A 50 8.99 24.89 -24.43
CA VAL A 50 8.32 25.53 -23.28
C VAL A 50 7.32 24.58 -22.61
N VAL A 51 6.57 23.81 -23.39
CA VAL A 51 5.61 22.82 -22.86
C VAL A 51 6.33 21.65 -22.20
N ARG A 52 7.47 21.23 -22.76
CA ARG A 52 8.34 20.21 -22.16
C ARG A 52 8.88 20.63 -20.78
N TRP A 53 9.32 21.88 -20.65
CA TRP A 53 9.78 22.42 -19.36
C TRP A 53 8.63 22.60 -18.36
N ALA A 54 7.45 23.04 -18.82
CA ALA A 54 6.27 23.15 -17.98
C ALA A 54 5.83 21.78 -17.42
N VAL A 55 5.79 20.74 -18.27
CA VAL A 55 5.45 19.37 -17.85
C VAL A 55 6.49 18.82 -16.89
N ALA A 56 7.78 19.04 -17.14
CA ALA A 56 8.85 18.63 -16.21
C ALA A 56 8.69 19.26 -14.83
N SER A 57 8.38 20.56 -14.76
CA SER A 57 8.14 21.26 -13.50
C SER A 57 6.91 20.71 -12.76
N ALA A 58 5.82 20.42 -13.48
CA ALA A 58 4.61 19.86 -12.90
C ALA A 58 4.85 18.47 -12.31
N VAL A 59 5.60 17.61 -12.99
CA VAL A 59 5.95 16.26 -12.51
C VAL A 59 6.81 16.34 -11.25
N VAL A 60 7.80 17.25 -11.21
CA VAL A 60 8.64 17.46 -10.01
C VAL A 60 7.78 17.93 -8.84
N CYS A 61 6.89 18.91 -9.05
CA CYS A 61 5.96 19.37 -8.03
C CYS A 61 5.10 18.22 -7.50
N ILE A 62 4.49 17.42 -8.38
CA ILE A 62 3.66 16.27 -8.00
C ILE A 62 4.47 15.26 -7.19
N ALA A 63 5.72 14.96 -7.59
CA ALA A 63 6.59 14.03 -6.88
C ALA A 63 6.95 14.55 -5.47
N VAL A 64 7.21 15.85 -5.32
CA VAL A 64 7.47 16.48 -4.01
C VAL A 64 6.24 16.40 -3.12
N PHE A 65 5.05 16.77 -3.63
CA PHE A 65 3.80 16.66 -2.87
C PHE A 65 3.48 15.22 -2.47
N ALA A 66 3.62 14.27 -3.39
CA ALA A 66 3.42 12.85 -3.12
C ALA A 66 4.43 12.33 -2.07
N GLY A 67 5.68 12.79 -2.14
CA GLY A 67 6.73 12.49 -1.16
C GLY A 67 6.36 12.96 0.24
N ILE A 68 5.88 14.21 0.37
CA ILE A 68 5.45 14.80 1.65
C ILE A 68 4.28 14.01 2.25
N ILE A 69 3.25 13.70 1.46
CA ILE A 69 2.07 12.95 1.91
C ILE A 69 2.48 11.55 2.38
N ARG A 70 3.33 10.86 1.62
CA ARG A 70 3.82 9.53 1.96
C ARG A 70 4.65 9.54 3.25
N GLN A 71 5.48 10.57 3.42
CA GLN A 71 6.28 10.75 4.63
C GLN A 71 5.40 10.98 5.87
N GLN A 72 4.31 11.74 5.73
CA GLN A 72 3.34 11.96 6.80
C GLN A 72 2.66 10.66 7.23
N HIS A 73 2.27 9.83 6.25
CA HIS A 73 1.64 8.54 6.51
C HIS A 73 2.58 7.56 7.24
N GLN A 74 3.88 7.65 6.92
CA GLN A 74 4.91 6.82 7.54
C GLN A 74 5.25 7.28 8.96
N GLN A 75 5.13 8.59 9.25
CA GLN A 75 5.27 9.12 10.61
C GLN A 75 4.14 8.67 11.54
N GLN A 76 2.90 8.59 11.05
CA GLN A 76 1.79 8.11 11.86
C GLN A 76 1.95 6.64 12.27
N MET A 77 2.44 5.80 11.35
CA MET A 77 2.77 4.39 11.65
C MET A 77 3.89 4.28 12.68
N ARG A 78 4.91 5.13 12.61
CA ARG A 78 6.00 5.18 13.59
C ARG A 78 5.50 5.60 14.97
N ALA A 79 4.60 6.59 15.06
CA ALA A 79 4.05 7.04 16.33
C ALA A 79 3.25 5.93 17.04
N GLN A 80 2.55 5.07 16.30
CA GLN A 80 1.86 3.90 16.87
C GLN A 80 2.85 2.81 17.29
N ALA A 81 3.88 2.55 16.48
CA ALA A 81 4.94 1.60 16.81
C ALA A 81 5.69 2.00 18.08
N GLU A 82 6.05 3.28 18.23
CA GLU A 82 6.72 3.81 19.42
C GLU A 82 5.90 3.59 20.70
N ARG A 83 4.57 3.73 20.64
CA ARG A 83 3.69 3.47 21.80
C ARG A 83 3.71 2.00 22.20
N ALA A 84 3.62 1.09 21.22
CA ALA A 84 3.71 -0.35 21.46
C ALA A 84 5.08 -0.74 22.02
N THR A 85 6.17 -0.17 21.48
CA THR A 85 7.53 -0.40 21.98
C THR A 85 7.70 0.07 23.42
N ARG A 86 7.15 1.24 23.79
CA ARG A 86 7.21 1.74 25.19
C ARG A 86 6.53 0.79 26.16
N GLN A 87 5.35 0.29 25.81
CA GLN A 87 4.63 -0.68 26.65
C GLN A 87 5.39 -2.00 26.77
N ALA A 88 5.95 -2.51 25.67
CA ALA A 88 6.76 -3.72 25.68
C ALA A 88 8.02 -3.58 26.57
N ILE A 89 8.73 -2.45 26.49
CA ILE A 89 9.91 -2.18 27.32
C ILE A 89 9.54 -2.12 28.81
N LEU A 90 8.40 -1.49 29.15
CA LEU A 90 7.92 -1.43 30.54
C LEU A 90 7.57 -2.81 31.07
N ALA A 91 6.82 -3.60 30.30
CA ALA A 91 6.50 -4.97 30.66
C ALA A 91 7.77 -5.81 30.87
N LEU A 92 8.76 -5.67 29.97
CA LEU A 92 10.03 -6.38 30.08
C LEU A 92 10.81 -6.00 31.36
N ARG A 93 10.80 -4.71 31.74
CA ARG A 93 11.42 -4.25 32.99
C ARG A 93 10.76 -4.83 34.22
N ILE A 94 9.42 -4.87 34.25
CA ILE A 94 8.66 -5.46 35.36
C ILE A 94 8.98 -6.95 35.47
N THR A 95 8.97 -7.67 34.34
CA THR A 95 9.31 -9.09 34.32
C THR A 95 10.73 -9.33 34.80
N ASN A 96 11.69 -8.49 34.42
CA ASN A 96 13.07 -8.63 34.87
C ASN A 96 13.18 -8.46 36.39
N GLN A 97 12.49 -7.47 36.97
CA GLN A 97 12.43 -7.28 38.43
C GLN A 97 11.83 -8.51 39.16
N GLN A 98 10.83 -9.17 38.57
CA GLN A 98 10.24 -10.38 39.15
C GLN A 98 11.20 -11.58 39.06
N ILE A 99 11.96 -11.70 37.97
CA ILE A 99 12.99 -12.75 37.81
C ILE A 99 14.11 -12.56 38.84
N ASP A 100 14.59 -11.33 39.01
CA ASP A 100 15.63 -11.02 40.02
C ASP A 100 15.16 -11.38 41.44
N ALA A 101 13.91 -11.04 41.78
CA ALA A 101 13.33 -11.40 43.07
C ALA A 101 13.16 -12.92 43.24
N ALA A 102 12.83 -13.65 42.18
CA ALA A 102 12.73 -15.11 42.21
C ALA A 102 14.10 -15.77 42.37
N LEU A 103 15.13 -15.27 41.68
CA LEU A 103 16.52 -15.72 41.82
C LEU A 103 17.04 -15.52 43.23
N GLU A 104 16.79 -14.35 43.84
CA GLU A 104 17.20 -14.05 45.21
C GLU A 104 16.52 -14.98 46.24
N ARG A 105 15.25 -15.32 46.02
CA ARG A 105 14.53 -16.31 46.85
C ARG A 105 15.11 -17.72 46.68
N ALA A 106 15.36 -18.14 45.46
CA ALA A 106 15.96 -19.43 45.18
C ALA A 106 17.35 -19.55 45.83
N GLN A 107 18.18 -18.50 45.75
CA GLN A 107 19.49 -18.46 46.39
C GLN A 107 19.41 -18.51 47.92
N ARG A 108 18.43 -17.86 48.54
CA ARG A 108 18.22 -17.98 49.98
C ARG A 108 17.85 -19.40 50.42
N VAL A 109 16.96 -20.06 49.67
CA VAL A 109 16.56 -21.45 49.98
C VAL A 109 17.73 -22.41 49.79
N THR A 110 18.55 -22.24 48.75
CA THR A 110 19.72 -23.11 48.55
C THR A 110 20.78 -22.89 49.64
N VAL A 111 21.01 -21.66 50.08
CA VAL A 111 21.92 -21.37 51.20
C VAL A 111 21.39 -21.97 52.51
N GLN A 112 20.10 -21.85 52.81
CA GLN A 112 19.49 -22.48 53.99
C GLN A 112 19.56 -24.00 53.94
N ALA A 113 19.30 -24.62 52.78
CA ALA A 113 19.42 -26.07 52.62
C ALA A 113 20.86 -26.57 52.82
N LEU A 114 21.85 -25.77 52.42
CA LEU A 114 23.27 -26.08 52.66
C LEU A 114 23.65 -25.91 54.14
N ASP A 115 23.07 -24.94 54.83
CA ASP A 115 23.34 -24.68 56.25
C ASP A 115 22.69 -25.74 57.17
N VAL A 116 21.45 -26.13 56.89
CA VAL A 116 20.76 -27.26 57.56
C VAL A 116 21.54 -28.56 57.38
N ARG A 117 22.14 -28.80 56.20
CA ARG A 117 23.00 -29.98 55.95
C ARG A 117 24.35 -29.90 56.68
N LYS A 118 24.82 -28.71 57.05
CA LYS A 118 26.07 -28.49 57.78
C LYS A 118 25.88 -28.63 59.30
N ASN A 119 24.67 -28.38 59.79
CA ASN A 119 24.30 -28.44 61.21
C ASN A 119 23.80 -29.79 61.80
N PRO A 120 23.73 -30.95 61.10
CA PRO A 120 23.23 -32.19 61.73
C PRO A 120 24.24 -32.83 62.70
N LYS A 121 25.39 -32.17 62.92
CA LYS A 121 26.45 -32.64 63.82
C LYS A 121 26.39 -32.01 65.22
N GLN A 122 25.52 -31.01 65.46
CA GLN A 122 25.40 -30.35 66.77
C GLN A 122 24.20 -30.82 67.62
N GLU A 123 23.26 -31.60 67.06
CA GLU A 123 22.13 -32.18 67.84
C GLU A 123 22.40 -33.59 68.37
N MET A 124 23.64 -34.10 68.27
CA MET A 124 24.01 -35.44 68.79
C MET A 124 25.07 -35.41 69.92
N GLU A 125 25.17 -34.31 70.67
CA GLU A 125 25.87 -34.29 71.98
C GLU A 125 24.90 -34.04 73.13
#